data_AF-A0A3M5E3H2-F1
#
_entry.id   AF-A0A3M5E3H2-F1
#
_cell.length_a   1.000
_cell.length_b   1.000
_cell.length_c   1.000
_cell.angle_alpha   90.00
_cell.angle_beta   90.00
_cell.angle_gamma   90.00
#
_symmetry.space_group_name_H-M   'P 1'
#
loop_
_entity.id
_entity.type
_entity.pdbx_description
1 polymer ?
#
loop_
_entity_poly.entity_id
_entity_poly.type
_entity_poly.pdbx_seq_one_letter_code
_entity_poly.pdbx_strand_id
1 'polypeptide(L)'
;MASSASARLLDTDNHLRRGLDSPRRDAGLAAERERRGLLVAHRDNSAWRCEGSCVLLAEGGKIEPPPELGSARKLPKDFSDLAFYRGKLFTLERLAHQICRRDLAQAKVERCWSFASAVLAPERRYELPYGVAEALSLDDKGAWLGIDNGDHARADGDVRPFVLRFAAPAGGWLGDK
;
A
#
# COMPACT_ATOMS: atom_id res chain seq x y z
N MET A 1 25.70 1.10 -18.79
CA MET A 1 24.57 1.55 -19.64
C MET A 1 23.23 1.30 -18.92
N ALA A 2 23.00 1.94 -17.77
CA ALA A 2 21.77 1.80 -16.98
C ALA A 2 21.10 3.18 -16.88
N SER A 3 20.52 3.65 -17.98
CA SER A 3 19.99 5.03 -18.05
C SER A 3 18.64 5.17 -18.75
N SER A 4 18.08 4.11 -19.34
CA SER A 4 16.77 4.20 -20.02
C SER A 4 15.61 3.55 -19.23
N ALA A 5 15.89 2.59 -18.34
CA ALA A 5 14.85 1.90 -17.58
C ALA A 5 14.31 2.75 -16.42
N SER A 6 15.19 3.38 -15.65
CA SER A 6 14.82 4.21 -14.49
C SER A 6 14.09 5.50 -14.88
N ALA A 7 14.36 6.03 -16.07
CA ALA A 7 13.68 7.22 -16.59
C ALA A 7 12.22 6.94 -16.97
N ARG A 8 11.91 5.75 -17.51
CA ARG A 8 10.54 5.34 -17.83
C ARG A 8 9.71 4.96 -16.61
N LEU A 9 10.34 4.55 -15.50
CA LEU A 9 9.66 4.21 -14.25
C LEU A 9 9.03 5.41 -13.53
N LEU A 10 9.41 6.64 -13.88
CA LEU A 10 8.92 7.86 -13.24
C LEU A 10 7.88 8.62 -14.08
N ASP A 11 7.62 8.16 -15.31
CA ASP A 11 6.87 8.89 -16.35
C ASP A 11 5.38 8.48 -16.45
N THR A 12 4.96 7.50 -15.64
CA THR A 12 3.58 6.98 -15.58
C THR A 12 3.01 7.11 -14.18
N ASP A 13 1.78 7.65 -14.06
CA ASP A 13 0.99 7.92 -12.84
C ASP A 13 1.49 7.24 -11.55
N ASN A 14 2.48 7.89 -10.90
CA ASN A 14 3.16 7.39 -9.71
C ASN A 14 2.62 8.05 -8.44
N HIS A 15 2.35 7.25 -7.41
CA HIS A 15 2.15 7.79 -6.05
C HIS A 15 3.53 7.95 -5.37
N LEU A 16 4.04 9.18 -5.36
CA LEU A 16 5.21 9.56 -4.57
C LEU A 16 4.76 9.97 -3.17
N ARG A 17 4.98 9.10 -2.17
CA ARG A 17 4.75 9.47 -0.78
C ARG A 17 6.07 9.87 -0.12
N ARG A 18 6.16 11.13 0.31
CA ARG A 18 7.26 11.63 1.14
C ARG A 18 7.09 11.08 2.56
N GLY A 19 8.04 10.28 3.02
CA GLY A 19 8.14 9.94 4.44
C GLY A 19 8.61 11.16 5.23
N LEU A 20 7.79 11.67 6.16
CA LEU A 20 8.32 12.45 7.27
C LEU A 20 8.95 11.47 8.27
N ASP A 21 10.22 11.72 8.60
CA ASP A 21 11.10 10.99 9.53
C ASP A 21 11.36 9.51 9.22
N SER A 22 12.05 9.27 8.10
CA SER A 22 13.03 8.18 8.03
C SER A 22 14.35 8.65 8.68
N PRO A 23 15.08 7.80 9.43
CA PRO A 23 16.43 8.14 9.89
C PRO A 23 17.40 8.44 8.73
N ARG A 24 17.03 8.12 7.49
CA ARG A 24 17.62 8.65 6.27
C ARG A 24 16.78 9.83 5.79
N ARG A 25 17.20 11.06 6.09
CA ARG A 25 16.48 12.31 5.79
C ARG A 25 16.20 12.58 4.30
N ASP A 26 16.63 11.69 3.39
CA ASP A 26 16.61 11.89 1.94
C ASP A 26 15.94 10.77 1.13
N ALA A 27 15.13 9.88 1.74
CA ALA A 27 14.54 8.72 1.05
C ALA A 27 13.06 8.92 0.66
N GLY A 28 12.73 8.81 -0.64
CA GLY A 28 11.36 8.79 -1.19
C GLY A 28 11.04 7.44 -1.83
N LEU A 29 9.79 6.95 -1.68
CA LEU A 29 9.35 5.69 -2.30
C LEU A 29 8.44 5.97 -3.51
N ALA A 30 8.65 5.24 -4.61
CA ALA A 30 7.79 5.25 -5.80
C ALA A 30 7.28 3.83 -6.10
N ALA A 31 6.03 3.73 -6.57
CA ALA A 31 5.37 2.47 -6.88
C ALA A 31 4.71 2.46 -8.26
N GLU A 32 5.16 1.55 -9.13
CA GLU A 32 4.72 1.41 -10.54
C GLU A 32 3.40 0.63 -10.67
N ARG A 33 2.65 0.78 -11.77
CA ARG A 33 1.30 0.20 -11.94
C ARG A 33 1.29 -1.21 -12.55
N GLU A 34 2.17 -1.54 -13.51
CA GLU A 34 2.25 -2.89 -14.10
C GLU A 34 3.54 -3.62 -13.71
N ARG A 35 3.40 -4.67 -12.88
CA ARG A 35 4.47 -5.24 -12.02
C ARG A 35 4.95 -4.18 -11.03
N ARG A 36 4.15 -3.99 -9.96
CA ARG A 36 4.35 -2.92 -8.99
C ARG A 36 5.73 -3.06 -8.33
N GLY A 37 6.62 -2.17 -8.71
CA GLY A 37 7.94 -2.03 -8.12
C GLY A 37 7.88 -1.14 -6.88
N LEU A 38 8.85 -1.27 -5.99
CA LEU A 38 9.11 -0.32 -4.93
C LEU A 38 10.57 0.06 -4.99
N LEU A 39 10.89 1.34 -5.03
CA LEU A 39 12.27 1.83 -4.98
C LEU A 39 12.44 2.93 -3.95
N VAL A 40 13.64 3.01 -3.36
CA VAL A 40 14.11 4.11 -2.53
C VAL A 40 14.90 5.07 -3.40
N ALA A 41 14.37 6.27 -3.60
CA ALA A 41 15.08 7.36 -4.23
C ALA A 41 15.75 8.22 -3.17
N HIS A 42 17.01 8.57 -3.40
CA HIS A 42 17.78 9.53 -2.62
C HIS A 42 17.64 10.92 -3.23
N ARG A 43 17.50 11.94 -2.39
CA ARG A 43 17.50 13.32 -2.85
C ARG A 43 18.90 13.91 -2.80
N ASP A 44 19.44 14.27 -3.96
CA ASP A 44 20.71 14.97 -4.12
C ASP A 44 20.49 16.26 -4.91
N ASN A 45 20.88 17.40 -4.34
CA ASN A 45 20.83 18.73 -4.98
C ASN A 45 19.50 19.01 -5.72
N SER A 46 18.38 18.70 -5.06
CA SER A 46 16.99 18.83 -5.57
C SER A 46 16.55 17.80 -6.62
N ALA A 47 17.42 16.91 -7.09
CA ALA A 47 17.05 15.78 -7.94
C ALA A 47 16.80 14.51 -7.10
N TRP A 48 15.86 13.67 -7.54
CA TRP A 48 15.66 12.33 -6.98
C TRP A 48 16.44 11.32 -7.82
N ARG A 49 17.29 10.52 -7.17
CA ARG A 49 18.14 9.53 -7.81
C ARG A 49 17.97 8.17 -7.15
N CYS A 50 17.83 7.15 -7.99
CA CYS A 50 17.89 5.75 -7.57
C CYS A 50 19.37 5.35 -7.64
N GLU A 51 20.07 5.29 -6.50
CA GLU A 51 21.51 4.99 -6.44
C GLU A 51 21.75 3.63 -5.78
N GLY A 52 22.71 2.86 -6.33
CA GLY A 52 23.05 1.53 -5.82
C GLY A 52 21.87 0.54 -5.87
N SER A 53 21.66 -0.22 -4.79
CA SER A 53 20.55 -1.17 -4.64
C SER A 53 19.29 -0.45 -4.15
N CYS A 54 18.76 0.44 -4.99
CA CYS A 54 17.61 1.28 -4.66
C CYS A 54 16.25 0.60 -4.90
N VAL A 55 16.18 -0.46 -5.71
CA VAL A 55 14.94 -1.21 -5.95
C VAL A 55 14.73 -2.22 -4.82
N LEU A 56 13.68 -2.04 -4.04
CA LEU A 56 13.29 -2.92 -2.94
C LEU A 56 12.40 -4.07 -3.41
N LEU A 57 11.45 -3.80 -4.31
CA LEU A 57 10.54 -4.78 -4.88
C LEU A 57 10.43 -4.59 -6.38
N ALA A 58 10.33 -5.70 -7.09
CA ALA A 58 9.92 -5.76 -8.49
C ALA A 58 9.07 -7.03 -8.67
N GLU A 59 8.02 -7.13 -7.84
CA GLU A 59 7.19 -8.32 -7.79
C GLU A 59 6.01 -8.20 -8.77
N GLY A 60 5.71 -9.31 -9.42
CA GLY A 60 4.51 -9.47 -10.22
C GLY A 60 3.70 -10.67 -9.76
N GLY A 61 2.78 -11.09 -10.61
CA GLY A 61 1.93 -12.24 -10.36
C GLY A 61 0.55 -11.85 -9.89
N LYS A 62 -0.29 -12.88 -9.75
CA LYS A 62 -1.69 -12.73 -9.41
C LYS A 62 -1.97 -13.44 -8.10
N ILE A 63 -2.85 -12.86 -7.29
CA ILE A 63 -3.38 -13.49 -6.08
C ILE A 63 -4.87 -13.74 -6.25
N GLU A 64 -5.35 -14.71 -5.51
CA GLU A 64 -6.78 -14.84 -5.25
C GLU A 64 -7.14 -13.81 -4.16
N PRO A 65 -8.19 -13.00 -4.35
CA PRO A 65 -8.65 -12.07 -3.33
C PRO A 65 -9.20 -12.84 -2.12
N PRO A 66 -9.39 -12.15 -0.98
CA PRO A 66 -10.05 -12.75 0.17
C PRO A 66 -11.45 -13.26 -0.21
N PRO A 67 -11.92 -14.40 0.36
CA PRO A 67 -13.22 -14.98 0.05
C PRO A 67 -14.39 -14.00 0.19
N GLU A 68 -14.29 -13.06 1.13
CA GLU A 68 -15.28 -12.01 1.38
C GLU A 68 -15.54 -11.13 0.16
N LEU A 69 -14.57 -11.00 -0.77
CA LEU A 69 -14.76 -10.26 -2.01
C LEU A 69 -15.70 -11.00 -2.97
N GLY A 70 -15.98 -12.28 -2.77
CA GLY A 70 -16.93 -13.05 -3.60
C GLY A 70 -16.50 -13.21 -5.06
N SER A 71 -15.20 -13.02 -5.35
CA SER A 71 -14.62 -13.16 -6.69
C SER A 71 -13.52 -14.22 -6.66
N ALA A 72 -13.67 -15.30 -7.42
CA ALA A 72 -12.61 -16.30 -7.60
C ALA A 72 -11.55 -15.88 -8.65
N ARG A 73 -11.70 -14.68 -9.24
CA ARG A 73 -10.81 -14.22 -10.29
C ARG A 73 -9.47 -13.83 -9.68
N LYS A 74 -8.40 -14.52 -10.10
CA LYS A 74 -7.03 -14.11 -9.79
C LYS A 74 -6.71 -12.79 -10.47
N LEU A 75 -6.35 -11.79 -9.68
CA LEU A 75 -6.00 -10.45 -10.13
C LEU A 75 -4.56 -10.10 -9.73
N PRO A 76 -3.91 -9.15 -10.42
CA PRO A 76 -2.53 -8.77 -10.10
C PRO A 76 -2.38 -8.33 -8.65
N LYS A 77 -1.26 -8.72 -8.02
CA LYS A 77 -0.88 -8.16 -6.72
C LYS A 77 -0.69 -6.65 -6.85
N ASP A 78 -1.16 -5.91 -5.85
CA ASP A 78 -0.96 -4.48 -5.76
C ASP A 78 -0.97 -3.96 -4.32
N PHE A 79 -0.31 -2.83 -4.14
CA PHE A 79 -0.52 -1.97 -3.00
C PHE A 79 -0.83 -0.55 -3.47
N SER A 80 -1.72 0.13 -2.74
CA SER A 80 -2.23 1.47 -3.07
C SER A 80 -1.52 2.59 -2.33
N ASP A 81 -0.99 2.29 -1.15
CA ASP A 81 -0.38 3.30 -0.29
C ASP A 81 0.68 2.69 0.64
N LEU A 82 1.54 3.54 1.18
CA LEU A 82 2.70 3.20 2.00
C LEU A 82 2.73 4.05 3.27
N ALA A 83 2.87 3.45 4.45
CA ALA A 83 3.11 4.18 5.69
C ALA A 83 4.47 3.81 6.29
N PHE A 84 5.16 4.80 6.84
CA PHE A 84 6.35 4.58 7.65
C PHE A 84 5.98 4.71 9.11
N TYR A 85 6.40 3.74 9.91
CA TYR A 85 6.13 3.77 11.33
C TYR A 85 7.26 3.07 12.08
N ARG A 86 7.96 3.85 12.92
CA ARG A 86 9.02 3.39 13.83
C ARG A 86 10.05 2.46 13.16
N GLY A 87 10.57 2.87 11.99
CA GLY A 87 11.62 2.15 11.27
C GLY A 87 11.13 0.95 10.44
N LYS A 88 9.81 0.76 10.31
CA LYS A 88 9.20 -0.25 9.45
C LYS A 88 8.41 0.39 8.32
N LEU A 89 8.34 -0.34 7.21
CA LEU A 89 7.48 -0.01 6.07
C LEU A 89 6.15 -0.75 6.21
N PHE A 90 5.04 -0.09 5.95
CA PHE A 90 3.73 -0.68 5.87
C PHE A 90 3.16 -0.46 4.48
N THR A 91 2.67 -1.53 3.85
CA THR A 91 1.97 -1.47 2.56
C THR A 91 0.47 -1.69 2.77
N LEU A 92 -0.34 -0.93 2.05
CA LEU A 92 -1.78 -1.18 1.90
C LEU A 92 -2.00 -2.09 0.70
N GLU A 93 -2.09 -3.39 0.90
CA GLU A 93 -2.31 -4.39 -0.13
C GLU A 93 -3.80 -4.38 -0.55
N ARG A 94 -4.11 -3.60 -1.59
CA ARG A 94 -5.49 -3.23 -1.97
C ARG A 94 -6.30 -4.47 -2.33
N LEU A 95 -5.84 -5.29 -3.27
CA LEU A 95 -6.53 -6.51 -3.66
C LEU A 95 -6.62 -7.54 -2.52
N ALA A 96 -5.55 -7.69 -1.74
CA ALA A 96 -5.50 -8.68 -0.64
C ALA A 96 -6.33 -8.26 0.58
N HIS A 97 -6.76 -6.99 0.65
CA HIS A 97 -7.42 -6.37 1.80
C HIS A 97 -6.61 -6.51 3.09
N GLN A 98 -5.31 -6.22 2.99
CA GLN A 98 -4.37 -6.36 4.11
C GLN A 98 -3.48 -5.14 4.27
N ILE A 99 -3.12 -4.85 5.52
CA ILE A 99 -1.99 -3.99 5.85
C ILE A 99 -0.82 -4.93 6.13
N CYS A 100 0.30 -4.78 5.43
CA CYS A 100 1.47 -5.62 5.64
C CYS A 100 2.65 -4.80 6.15
N ARG A 101 3.19 -5.20 7.31
CA ARG A 101 4.49 -4.72 7.81
C ARG A 101 5.60 -5.42 7.06
N ARG A 102 6.59 -4.64 6.64
CA ARG A 102 7.74 -5.07 5.87
C ARG A 102 9.02 -4.56 6.49
N ASP A 103 10.08 -5.34 6.32
CA ASP A 103 11.44 -4.88 6.54
C ASP A 103 11.75 -3.69 5.62
N LEU A 104 12.45 -2.68 6.13
CA LEU A 104 12.70 -1.45 5.38
C LEU A 104 13.83 -1.60 4.35
N ALA A 105 14.76 -2.54 4.56
CA ALA A 105 15.92 -2.71 3.68
C ALA A 105 15.63 -3.60 2.46
N GLN A 106 14.74 -4.59 2.62
CA GLN A 106 14.45 -5.60 1.60
C GLN A 106 12.97 -5.63 1.21
N ALA A 107 12.12 -4.82 1.87
CA ALA A 107 10.66 -4.85 1.70
C ALA A 107 10.03 -6.25 1.88
N LYS A 108 10.74 -7.15 2.57
CA LYS A 108 10.25 -8.49 2.89
C LYS A 108 9.07 -8.39 3.85
N VAL A 109 7.98 -9.08 3.53
CA VAL A 109 6.80 -9.18 4.40
C VAL A 109 7.20 -9.85 5.72
N GLU A 110 6.90 -9.18 6.83
CA GLU A 110 7.09 -9.70 8.19
C GLU A 110 5.77 -10.18 8.79
N ARG A 111 4.69 -9.42 8.59
CA ARG A 111 3.35 -9.73 9.10
C ARG A 111 2.29 -8.95 8.32
N CYS A 112 1.12 -9.55 8.13
CA CYS A 112 -0.04 -8.87 7.54
C CYS A 112 -1.27 -9.00 8.45
N TRP A 113 -2.13 -7.99 8.40
CA TRP A 113 -3.41 -7.95 9.09
C TRP A 113 -4.52 -7.70 8.08
N SER A 114 -5.53 -8.57 8.07
CA SER A 114 -6.68 -8.43 7.18
C SER A 114 -7.66 -7.40 7.73
N PHE A 115 -8.19 -6.57 6.83
CA PHE A 115 -9.33 -5.70 7.07
C PHE A 115 -10.54 -6.10 6.21
N ALA A 116 -10.47 -7.24 5.52
CA ALA A 116 -11.49 -7.71 4.57
C ALA A 116 -12.89 -7.71 5.18
N SER A 117 -13.06 -8.33 6.36
CA SER A 117 -14.37 -8.44 7.02
C SER A 117 -15.02 -7.08 7.36
N ALA A 118 -14.23 -6.04 7.60
CA ALA A 118 -14.74 -4.71 7.94
C ALA A 118 -15.12 -3.89 6.71
N VAL A 119 -14.29 -3.92 5.65
CA VAL A 119 -14.52 -3.17 4.41
C VAL A 119 -15.54 -3.86 3.51
N LEU A 120 -15.56 -5.19 3.50
CA LEU A 120 -16.46 -6.00 2.67
C LEU A 120 -17.72 -6.43 3.42
N ALA A 121 -17.97 -5.87 4.61
CA ALA A 121 -19.23 -6.01 5.31
C ALA A 121 -20.39 -5.55 4.40
N PRO A 122 -21.52 -6.28 4.35
CA PRO A 122 -22.61 -6.00 3.41
C PRO A 122 -23.07 -4.54 3.39
N GLU A 123 -23.07 -3.87 4.55
CA GLU A 123 -23.51 -2.48 4.70
C GLU A 123 -22.51 -1.43 4.21
N ARG A 124 -21.25 -1.79 3.96
CA ARG A 124 -20.18 -0.86 3.51
C ARG A 124 -19.62 -1.19 2.13
N ARG A 125 -19.90 -2.38 1.63
CA ARG A 125 -19.29 -2.93 0.43
C ARG A 125 -19.73 -2.20 -0.84
N TYR A 126 -18.74 -1.88 -1.68
CA TYR A 126 -18.96 -1.58 -3.10
C TYR A 126 -18.83 -2.88 -3.91
N GLU A 127 -19.72 -3.09 -4.87
CA GLU A 127 -19.74 -4.30 -5.71
C GLU A 127 -18.69 -4.24 -6.82
N LEU A 128 -17.42 -4.26 -6.43
CA LEU A 128 -16.28 -4.21 -7.34
C LEU A 128 -15.45 -5.49 -7.22
N PRO A 129 -14.86 -5.98 -8.33
CA PRO A 129 -14.07 -7.20 -8.34
C PRO A 129 -12.64 -7.00 -7.81
N TYR A 130 -12.32 -5.80 -7.31
CA TYR A 130 -11.02 -5.38 -6.80
C TYR A 130 -11.20 -4.59 -5.50
N GLY A 131 -10.12 -4.44 -4.72
CA GLY A 131 -10.16 -3.63 -3.51
C GLY A 131 -10.18 -2.13 -3.82
N VAL A 132 -10.72 -1.34 -2.89
CA VAL A 132 -10.96 0.11 -3.02
C VAL A 132 -10.31 0.94 -1.91
N ALA A 133 -9.42 0.32 -1.13
CA ALA A 133 -8.66 1.04 -0.11
C ALA A 133 -7.48 1.77 -0.77
N GLU A 134 -7.50 3.10 -0.76
CA GLU A 134 -6.53 3.95 -1.47
C GLU A 134 -5.62 4.76 -0.56
N ALA A 135 -5.95 4.89 0.72
CA ALA A 135 -5.15 5.67 1.67
C ALA A 135 -4.90 4.91 2.97
N LEU A 136 -3.71 5.02 3.51
CA LEU A 136 -3.26 4.44 4.78
C LEU A 136 -2.60 5.52 5.64
N SER A 137 -3.08 5.69 6.87
CA SER A 137 -2.35 6.38 7.93
C SER A 137 -2.28 5.48 9.16
N LEU A 138 -1.18 5.53 9.92
CA LEU A 138 -0.93 4.61 11.02
C LEU A 138 -0.23 5.32 12.17
N ASP A 139 -0.66 5.02 13.39
CA ASP A 139 -0.04 5.48 14.63
C ASP A 139 0.00 4.35 15.67
N ASP A 140 0.46 4.66 16.89
CA ASP A 140 0.51 3.70 18.01
C ASP A 140 -0.86 3.10 18.37
N LYS A 141 -1.95 3.83 18.08
CA LYS A 141 -3.32 3.46 18.45
C LYS A 141 -4.02 2.67 17.36
N GLY A 142 -3.56 2.75 16.12
CA GLY A 142 -4.15 1.98 15.03
C GLY A 142 -3.89 2.52 13.64
N ALA A 143 -4.83 2.28 12.75
CA ALA A 143 -4.73 2.64 11.34
C ALA A 143 -6.03 3.27 10.83
N TRP A 144 -5.90 4.18 9.87
CA TRP A 144 -7.00 4.75 9.11
C TRP A 144 -6.85 4.31 7.66
N LEU A 145 -7.94 3.78 7.11
CA LEU A 145 -8.06 3.43 5.70
C LEU A 145 -9.03 4.38 5.02
N GLY A 146 -8.58 5.06 3.97
CA GLY A 146 -9.45 5.77 3.04
C GLY A 146 -9.98 4.81 1.98
N ILE A 147 -11.29 4.71 1.86
CA ILE A 147 -11.98 3.93 0.84
C ILE A 147 -12.47 4.89 -0.23
N ASP A 148 -11.91 4.75 -1.42
CA ASP A 148 -12.30 5.50 -2.62
C ASP A 148 -13.10 4.58 -3.53
N ASN A 149 -14.36 4.92 -3.72
CA ASN A 149 -15.31 4.12 -4.45
C ASN A 149 -15.33 4.41 -5.95
N GLY A 150 -14.55 5.37 -6.46
CA GLY A 150 -14.55 5.72 -7.88
C GLY A 150 -15.96 5.98 -8.44
N ASP A 151 -16.78 6.70 -7.66
CA ASP A 151 -18.19 7.02 -7.93
C ASP A 151 -19.17 5.83 -7.95
N HIS A 152 -18.73 4.60 -7.61
CA HIS A 152 -19.61 3.45 -7.51
C HIS A 152 -20.51 3.53 -6.27
N ALA A 153 -21.80 3.21 -6.43
CA ALA A 153 -22.73 3.13 -5.30
C ALA A 153 -22.56 1.82 -4.53
N ARG A 154 -22.82 1.85 -3.21
CA ARG A 154 -23.09 0.65 -2.41
C ARG A 154 -24.48 0.08 -2.74
N ALA A 155 -24.80 -1.09 -2.18
CA ALA A 155 -26.11 -1.72 -2.35
C ALA A 155 -27.30 -0.84 -1.88
N ASP A 156 -27.06 0.08 -0.94
CA ASP A 156 -28.06 1.05 -0.45
C ASP A 156 -28.18 2.32 -1.32
N GLY A 157 -27.39 2.42 -2.40
CA GLY A 157 -27.35 3.59 -3.28
C GLY A 157 -26.43 4.73 -2.82
N ASP A 158 -25.78 4.63 -1.66
CA ASP A 158 -24.85 5.65 -1.19
C ASP A 158 -23.54 5.62 -2.00
N VAL A 159 -23.14 6.78 -2.50
CA VAL A 159 -21.95 6.98 -3.35
C VAL A 159 -20.81 7.69 -2.63
N ARG A 160 -20.93 7.95 -1.33
CA ARG A 160 -19.88 8.68 -0.61
C ARG A 160 -18.70 7.76 -0.29
N PRO A 161 -17.45 8.17 -0.55
CA PRO A 161 -16.28 7.50 0.01
C PRO A 161 -16.28 7.63 1.54
N PHE A 162 -15.51 6.78 2.22
CA PHE A 162 -15.46 6.79 3.68
C PHE A 162 -14.08 6.46 4.23
N VAL A 163 -13.88 6.79 5.51
CA VAL A 163 -12.67 6.44 6.27
C VAL A 163 -13.04 5.47 7.37
N LEU A 164 -12.31 4.36 7.46
CA LEU A 164 -12.41 3.43 8.59
C LEU A 164 -11.19 3.56 9.49
N ARG A 165 -11.43 3.55 10.80
CA ARG A 165 -10.38 3.47 11.80
C ARG A 165 -10.38 2.08 12.44
N PHE A 166 -9.21 1.46 12.45
CA PHE A 166 -8.93 0.21 13.14
C PHE A 166 -8.08 0.49 14.37
N ALA A 167 -8.31 -0.27 15.45
CA ALA A 167 -7.36 -0.30 16.56
C ALA A 167 -6.06 -1.01 16.12
N ALA A 168 -4.95 -0.66 16.77
CA ALA A 168 -3.70 -1.40 16.61
C ALA A 168 -3.91 -2.86 17.03
N PRO A 169 -3.24 -3.81 16.39
CA PRO A 169 -3.33 -5.22 16.75
C PRO A 169 -2.84 -5.45 18.18
N ALA A 170 -3.26 -6.56 18.79
CA ALA A 170 -2.75 -6.96 20.09
C ALA A 170 -1.21 -7.10 20.05
N GLY A 171 -0.52 -6.42 20.97
CA GLY A 171 0.95 -6.31 20.97
C GLY A 171 1.50 -5.20 20.06
N GLY A 172 0.64 -4.34 19.52
CA GLY A 172 1.03 -3.22 18.68
C GLY A 172 1.54 -3.64 17.30
N TRP A 173 1.85 -2.65 16.47
CA TRP A 173 2.30 -2.89 15.10
C TRP A 173 3.69 -3.51 15.01
N LEU A 174 4.54 -3.36 16.03
CA LEU A 174 5.89 -3.91 16.08
C LEU A 174 5.97 -5.30 16.71
N GLY A 175 4.98 -5.69 17.52
CA GLY A 175 4.95 -6.99 18.19
C GLY A 175 5.75 -7.03 19.50
N ASP A 176 6.23 -5.88 19.97
CA ASP A 176 6.95 -5.75 21.23
C ASP A 176 5.94 -5.52 22.37
N LYS A 177 5.91 -6.45 23.33
CA LYS A 177 5.45 -6.17 24.69
C LYS A 177 6.68 -6.02 25.57
#